data_AF-A0A2S4Z9R2-F1
#
_entry.id   AF-A0A2S4Z9R2-F1
#
_cell.length_a   1.000
_cell.length_b   1.000
_cell.length_c   1.000
_cell.angle_alpha   90.00
_cell.angle_beta   90.00
_cell.angle_gamma   90.00
#
_symmetry.space_group_name_H-M   'P 1'
#
loop_
_entity.id
_entity.type
_entity.pdbx_description
1 polymer ?
#
loop_
_entity_poly.entity_id
_entity_poly.type
_entity_poly.pdbx_seq_one_letter_code
_entity_poly.pdbx_strand_id
1 'polypeptide(L)'
;MAAGAPRIFVSHLAGVPVFDPTGDQVGRVRDLVVMLRVGRRPPRVLGLVVELSTRRRIFLPMTRVTGIESGQVITTGVVNVRRFEQRPTERLVFGELLDRRVTLVETGEEVTVLDVSVQQLPARRDWEVDRVFLRKGRKGGAFRRARGETLTAEWSAVTGFSLEEHGQGAESLLATFEQLRPADLANVLHHLSPKRRAEVAAALDDDRLADVLEELPEDDQIEILGKLKEERAADVLEAMDPDDAADLLAELPEADKERLLSLMQPADAADMRRLMSYEEHTAGGLMTTEPIVLRPDATVADALARVRNPDLSPALAAQVYVCRPPDETPTGKYLGTVHFQRLLRDPPYTLVSSLVDDDLQALSPDAGLHVIAGFFATYDMVAAPVVDESGSLLGAVTVDDVLDHMLPEDWRETEFHLEEGLDQGEGAATHGS
;
A
#
# COMPACT_ATOMS: atom_id res chain seq x y z
N MET A 1 17.96 -45.29 -3.07
CA MET A 1 18.27 -43.93 -2.59
C MET A 1 16.95 -43.32 -2.14
N ALA A 2 16.76 -43.05 -0.84
CA ALA A 2 15.54 -42.39 -0.38
C ALA A 2 15.54 -40.96 -0.95
N ALA A 3 14.51 -40.59 -1.71
CA ALA A 3 14.31 -39.21 -2.10
C ALA A 3 14.26 -38.36 -0.83
N GLY A 4 15.16 -37.38 -0.71
CA GLY A 4 15.15 -36.44 0.42
C GLY A 4 13.83 -35.68 0.43
N ALA A 5 13.33 -35.34 1.62
CA ALA A 5 12.16 -34.47 1.75
C ALA A 5 12.42 -33.15 0.99
N PRO A 6 11.39 -32.60 0.32
CA PRO A 6 11.56 -31.37 -0.46
C PRO A 6 12.00 -30.22 0.45
N ARG A 7 13.07 -29.53 0.06
CA ARG A 7 13.50 -28.27 0.68
C ARG A 7 12.85 -27.11 -0.04
N ILE A 8 12.36 -26.14 0.73
CA ILE A 8 11.62 -25.00 0.20
C ILE A 8 12.20 -23.74 0.81
N PHE A 9 12.56 -22.79 -0.05
CA PHE A 9 12.94 -21.45 0.37
C PHE A 9 11.69 -20.65 0.72
N VAL A 10 11.73 -19.95 1.84
CA VAL A 10 10.53 -19.35 2.42
C VAL A 10 10.01 -18.19 1.58
N SER A 11 10.88 -17.45 0.89
CA SER A 11 10.45 -16.46 -0.13
C SER A 11 9.43 -17.00 -1.15
N HIS A 12 9.52 -18.29 -1.52
CA HIS A 12 8.59 -18.92 -2.46
C HIS A 12 7.23 -19.26 -1.85
N LEU A 13 7.07 -19.12 -0.53
CA LEU A 13 5.83 -19.35 0.18
C LEU A 13 5.02 -18.07 0.39
N ALA A 14 5.62 -16.89 0.23
CA ALA A 14 4.88 -15.63 0.35
C ALA A 14 3.78 -15.54 -0.71
N GLY A 15 2.54 -15.29 -0.28
CA GLY A 15 1.37 -15.14 -1.16
C GLY A 15 0.83 -16.44 -1.77
N VAL A 16 1.45 -17.59 -1.47
CA VAL A 16 1.04 -18.90 -1.98
C VAL A 16 -0.38 -19.25 -1.49
N PRO A 17 -1.30 -19.67 -2.38
CA PRO A 17 -2.64 -20.07 -1.98
C PRO A 17 -2.63 -21.35 -1.14
N VAL A 18 -3.51 -21.38 -0.15
CA VAL A 18 -3.77 -22.51 0.74
C VAL A 18 -5.12 -23.11 0.38
N PHE A 19 -5.16 -24.40 0.10
CA PHE A 19 -6.37 -25.14 -0.25
C PHE A 19 -6.70 -26.22 0.78
N ASP A 20 -7.99 -26.48 0.96
CA ASP A 20 -8.45 -27.62 1.73
C ASP A 20 -8.45 -28.93 0.89
N PRO A 21 -8.78 -30.09 1.47
CA PRO A 21 -8.83 -31.35 0.72
C PRO A 21 -9.95 -31.44 -0.31
N THR A 22 -10.98 -30.58 -0.23
CA THR A 22 -12.09 -30.51 -1.18
C THR A 22 -11.78 -29.62 -2.39
N GLY A 23 -10.68 -28.87 -2.33
CA GLY A 23 -10.20 -28.01 -3.41
C GLY A 23 -10.58 -26.54 -3.24
N ASP A 24 -11.23 -26.18 -2.13
CA ASP A 24 -11.62 -24.81 -1.84
C ASP A 24 -10.41 -24.03 -1.30
N GLN A 25 -10.26 -22.80 -1.78
CA GLN A 25 -9.18 -21.94 -1.31
C GLN A 25 -9.52 -21.41 0.09
N VAL A 26 -8.73 -21.83 1.08
CA VAL A 26 -8.83 -21.35 2.46
C VAL A 26 -8.26 -19.94 2.59
N GLY A 27 -7.16 -19.64 1.90
CA GLY A 27 -6.46 -18.37 2.07
C GLY A 27 -5.14 -18.27 1.30
N ARG A 28 -4.25 -17.39 1.75
CA ARG A 28 -2.88 -17.25 1.25
C ARG A 28 -1.88 -17.17 2.40
N VAL A 29 -0.69 -17.70 2.19
CA VAL A 29 0.38 -17.65 3.17
C VAL A 29 0.95 -16.24 3.25
N ARG A 30 0.97 -15.65 4.45
CA ARG A 30 1.58 -14.34 4.72
C ARG A 30 2.89 -14.44 5.43
N ASP A 31 3.03 -15.38 6.37
CA ASP A 31 4.28 -15.60 7.08
C ASP A 31 4.39 -17.03 7.59
N LEU A 32 5.56 -17.38 8.11
CA LEU A 32 5.84 -18.61 8.82
C LEU A 32 6.14 -18.27 10.27
N VAL A 33 5.57 -19.04 11.18
CA VAL A 33 5.84 -18.93 12.60
C VAL A 33 6.88 -19.97 12.98
N VAL A 34 8.02 -19.51 13.49
CA VAL A 34 9.09 -20.38 13.98
C VAL A 34 9.34 -20.19 15.47
N MET A 35 9.79 -21.26 16.12
CA MET A 35 10.30 -21.22 17.48
C MET A 35 11.82 -21.39 17.46
N LEU A 36 12.53 -20.34 17.89
CA LEU A 36 13.98 -20.40 18.07
C LEU A 36 14.33 -21.37 19.21
N ARG A 37 15.31 -22.24 18.98
CA ARG A 37 15.77 -23.24 19.96
C ARG A 37 17.09 -22.80 20.60
N VAL A 38 17.25 -23.11 21.89
CA VAL A 38 18.51 -22.89 22.61
C VAL A 38 19.63 -23.73 21.98
N GLY A 39 20.81 -23.13 21.83
CA GLY A 39 22.04 -23.84 21.46
C GLY A 39 22.24 -24.10 19.96
N ARG A 40 22.08 -23.07 19.11
CA ARG A 40 22.32 -23.12 17.64
C ARG A 40 21.63 -24.28 16.91
N ARG A 41 20.55 -24.80 17.50
CA ARG A 41 19.71 -25.82 16.87
C ARG A 41 18.80 -25.13 15.84
N PRO A 42 18.55 -25.76 14.68
CA PRO A 42 17.57 -25.30 13.69
C PRO A 42 16.25 -24.86 14.35
N PRO A 43 15.62 -23.74 14.00
CA PRO A 43 14.29 -23.37 14.50
C PRO A 43 13.25 -24.40 14.08
N ARG A 44 12.25 -24.62 14.91
CA ARG A 44 11.08 -25.42 14.51
C ARG A 44 10.06 -24.53 13.83
N VAL A 45 9.55 -24.96 12.68
CA VAL A 45 8.42 -24.30 12.03
C VAL A 45 7.14 -24.81 12.70
N LEU A 46 6.45 -23.92 13.40
CA LEU A 46 5.22 -24.25 14.12
C LEU A 46 4.01 -24.27 13.19
N GLY A 47 3.98 -23.35 12.23
CA GLY A 47 2.86 -23.16 11.33
C GLY A 47 3.05 -22.02 10.36
N LEU A 48 2.01 -21.79 9.57
CA LEU A 48 1.89 -20.70 8.63
C LEU A 48 0.92 -19.68 9.21
N VAL A 49 1.21 -18.39 9.03
CA VAL A 49 0.21 -17.33 9.13
C VAL A 49 -0.51 -17.33 7.79
N VAL A 50 -1.77 -17.73 7.81
CA VAL A 50 -2.62 -17.78 6.61
C VAL A 50 -3.65 -16.67 6.71
N GLU A 51 -3.72 -15.86 5.69
CA GLU A 51 -4.76 -14.85 5.53
C GLU A 51 -5.93 -15.48 4.79
N LEU A 52 -7.09 -15.50 5.45
CA LEU A 52 -8.33 -16.02 4.87
C LEU A 52 -8.87 -15.05 3.81
N SER A 53 -9.87 -15.49 3.05
CA SER A 53 -10.66 -14.61 2.16
C SER A 53 -11.41 -13.49 2.90
N THR A 54 -11.55 -13.59 4.23
CA THR A 54 -12.07 -12.53 5.10
C THR A 54 -10.96 -11.60 5.62
N ARG A 55 -9.76 -11.70 5.03
CA ARG A 55 -8.50 -11.05 5.41
C ARG A 55 -8.03 -11.22 6.85
N ARG A 56 -8.80 -11.95 7.66
CA ARG A 56 -8.36 -12.43 8.97
C ARG A 56 -7.14 -13.35 8.83
N ARG A 57 -6.05 -12.94 9.47
CA ARG A 57 -4.87 -13.79 9.68
C ARG A 57 -5.13 -14.81 10.77
N ILE A 58 -4.89 -16.06 10.43
CA ILE A 58 -5.06 -17.20 11.33
C ILE A 58 -3.76 -17.99 11.42
N PHE A 59 -3.64 -18.74 12.50
CA PHE A 59 -2.56 -19.69 12.63
C PHE A 59 -2.96 -21.04 12.01
N LEU A 60 -2.28 -21.45 10.94
CA LEU A 60 -2.37 -22.80 10.40
C LEU A 60 -1.20 -23.64 10.94
N PRO A 61 -1.43 -24.58 11.87
CA PRO A 61 -0.36 -25.42 12.38
C PRO A 61 0.28 -26.23 11.25
N MET A 62 1.60 -26.36 11.25
CA MET A 62 2.30 -27.12 10.23
C MET A 62 1.94 -28.63 10.26
N THR A 63 1.40 -29.12 11.38
CA THR A 63 0.84 -30.48 11.50
C THR A 63 -0.42 -30.69 10.66
N ARG A 64 -1.09 -29.61 10.24
CA ARG A 64 -2.26 -29.65 9.35
C ARG A 64 -1.90 -29.49 7.89
N VAL A 65 -0.66 -29.13 7.56
CA VAL A 65 -0.19 -29.04 6.18
C VAL A 65 0.16 -30.44 5.69
N THR A 66 -0.56 -30.91 4.67
CA THR A 66 -0.40 -32.25 4.09
C THR A 66 0.57 -32.26 2.92
N GLY A 67 0.72 -31.13 2.23
CA GLY A 67 1.65 -30.99 1.12
C GLY A 67 1.96 -29.52 0.81
N ILE A 68 3.17 -29.29 0.32
CA ILE A 68 3.60 -28.02 -0.25
C ILE A 68 4.24 -28.36 -1.60
N GLU A 69 3.48 -28.25 -2.67
CA GLU A 69 3.88 -28.68 -4.01
C GLU A 69 3.42 -27.64 -5.04
N SER A 70 4.21 -27.40 -6.09
CA SER A 70 3.79 -26.63 -7.28
C SER A 70 3.13 -25.26 -7.02
N GLY A 71 3.61 -24.52 -6.00
CA GLY A 71 3.08 -23.19 -5.69
C GLY A 71 1.74 -23.18 -4.98
N GLN A 72 1.37 -24.26 -4.29
CA GLN A 72 0.18 -24.36 -3.44
C GLN A 72 0.50 -25.08 -2.13
N VAL A 73 -0.22 -24.71 -1.07
CA VAL A 73 -0.19 -25.39 0.23
C VAL A 73 -1.52 -26.11 0.42
N ILE A 74 -1.47 -27.39 0.80
CA ILE A 74 -2.68 -28.18 1.07
C ILE A 74 -2.79 -28.39 2.59
N THR A 75 -3.95 -28.04 3.15
CA THR A 75 -4.28 -28.26 4.57
C THR A 75 -5.28 -29.41 4.74
N THR A 76 -5.38 -29.95 5.96
CA THR A 76 -6.55 -30.73 6.39
C THR A 76 -7.82 -29.87 6.48
N GLY A 77 -8.99 -30.49 6.29
CA GLY A 77 -10.27 -29.79 6.09
C GLY A 77 -10.92 -29.07 7.28
N VAL A 78 -10.26 -28.98 8.44
CA VAL A 78 -10.76 -28.14 9.54
C VAL A 78 -9.70 -27.09 9.83
N VAL A 79 -10.08 -25.82 9.80
CA VAL A 79 -9.16 -24.70 10.04
C VAL A 79 -9.73 -23.85 11.17
N ASN A 80 -8.88 -23.51 12.14
CA ASN A 80 -9.30 -22.66 13.25
C ASN A 80 -9.24 -21.19 12.81
N VAL A 81 -10.38 -20.51 12.84
CA VAL A 81 -10.53 -19.11 12.39
C VAL A 81 -10.23 -18.09 13.50
N ARG A 82 -9.60 -18.50 14.60
CA ARG A 82 -9.13 -17.55 15.63
C ARG A 82 -8.02 -16.67 15.05
N ARG A 83 -8.13 -15.34 15.29
CA ARG A 83 -7.12 -14.36 14.92
C ARG A 83 -5.76 -14.80 15.44
N PHE A 84 -4.76 -14.75 14.59
CA PHE A 84 -3.38 -15.02 14.96
C PHE A 84 -2.89 -13.96 15.94
N GLU A 85 -2.32 -14.44 17.05
CA GLU A 85 -1.62 -13.63 18.03
C GLU A 85 -0.25 -14.26 18.22
N GLN A 86 0.81 -13.51 17.92
CA GLN A 86 2.17 -14.00 18.07
C GLN A 86 2.52 -14.16 19.55
N ARG A 87 3.07 -15.32 19.92
CA ARG A 87 3.54 -15.54 21.29
C ARG A 87 4.96 -15.01 21.48
N PRO A 88 5.37 -14.66 22.72
CA PRO A 88 6.72 -14.12 22.98
C PRO A 88 7.89 -15.02 22.57
N THR A 89 7.67 -16.34 22.49
CA THR A 89 8.69 -17.33 22.10
C THR A 89 8.70 -17.61 20.59
N GLU A 90 7.77 -17.03 19.84
CA GLU A 90 7.58 -17.23 18.42
C GLU A 90 8.21 -16.07 17.65
N ARG A 91 8.72 -16.35 16.46
CA ARG A 91 9.26 -15.37 15.53
C ARG A 91 8.64 -15.57 14.17
N LEU A 92 8.33 -14.46 13.51
CA LEU A 92 7.88 -14.41 12.14
C LEU A 92 9.08 -14.43 11.20
N VAL A 93 9.06 -15.26 10.17
CA VAL A 93 10.22 -15.43 9.28
C VAL A 93 10.39 -14.19 8.41
N PHE A 94 9.35 -13.76 7.69
CA PHE A 94 9.45 -12.56 6.85
C PHE A 94 9.56 -11.30 7.71
N GLY A 95 8.73 -11.21 8.76
CA GLY A 95 8.71 -10.05 9.63
C GLY A 95 10.00 -9.82 10.42
N GLU A 96 10.74 -10.88 10.80
CA GLU A 96 11.81 -10.75 11.79
C GLU A 96 13.13 -11.46 11.47
N LEU A 97 13.17 -12.44 10.55
CA LEU A 97 14.38 -13.18 10.23
C LEU A 97 15.05 -12.76 8.92
N LEU A 98 14.28 -12.29 7.93
CA LEU A 98 14.84 -11.76 6.67
C LEU A 98 15.43 -10.36 6.86
N ASP A 99 16.44 -10.01 6.08
CA ASP A 99 17.29 -8.80 6.18
C ASP A 99 18.03 -8.60 7.50
N ARG A 100 17.96 -9.58 8.40
CA ARG A 100 18.66 -9.56 9.67
C ARG A 100 20.16 -9.70 9.48
N ARG A 101 20.97 -8.94 10.22
CA ARG A 101 22.42 -9.16 10.24
C ARG A 101 22.75 -10.28 11.22
N VAL A 102 23.51 -11.23 10.72
CA VAL A 102 24.00 -12.39 11.46
C VAL A 102 25.50 -12.51 11.28
N THR A 103 26.15 -13.16 12.22
CA THR A 103 27.59 -13.39 12.17
C THR A 103 27.87 -14.83 11.78
N LEU A 104 28.69 -15.04 10.76
CA LEU A 104 29.23 -16.36 10.42
C LEU A 104 30.16 -16.85 11.53
N VAL A 105 29.92 -18.04 12.05
CA VAL A 105 30.68 -18.61 13.17
C VAL A 105 32.14 -18.88 12.79
N GLU A 106 32.39 -19.35 11.57
CA GLU A 106 33.73 -19.75 11.13
C GLU A 106 34.64 -18.55 10.87
N THR A 107 34.10 -17.47 10.30
CA THR A 107 34.89 -16.31 9.85
C THR A 107 34.73 -15.09 10.76
N GLY A 108 33.71 -15.05 11.61
CA GLY A 108 33.33 -13.86 12.38
C GLY A 108 32.78 -12.72 11.52
N GLU A 109 32.50 -12.95 10.24
CA GLU A 109 32.04 -11.93 9.31
C GLU A 109 30.54 -11.66 9.47
N GLU A 110 30.15 -10.39 9.49
CA GLU A 110 28.75 -9.97 9.43
C GLU A 110 28.19 -10.14 8.02
N VAL A 111 27.03 -10.78 7.94
CA VAL A 111 26.31 -11.10 6.70
C VAL A 111 24.82 -10.86 6.92
N THR A 112 24.10 -10.55 5.84
CA THR A 112 22.65 -10.29 5.87
C THR A 112 21.89 -11.53 5.42
N VAL A 113 20.83 -11.90 6.13
CA VAL A 113 19.92 -12.99 5.75
C VAL A 113 19.01 -12.51 4.62
N LEU A 114 19.04 -13.17 3.47
CA LEU A 114 18.13 -12.90 2.36
C LEU A 114 16.93 -13.84 2.35
N ASP A 115 17.15 -15.09 2.74
CA ASP A 115 16.11 -16.11 2.76
C ASP A 115 16.47 -17.22 3.74
N VAL A 116 15.50 -18.05 4.10
CA VAL A 116 15.71 -19.26 4.90
C VAL A 116 15.04 -20.45 4.20
N SER A 117 15.62 -21.64 4.34
CA SER A 117 14.99 -22.86 3.83
C SER A 117 14.35 -23.66 4.94
N VAL A 118 13.18 -24.22 4.64
CA VAL A 118 12.47 -25.16 5.51
C VAL A 118 12.47 -26.55 4.90
N GLN A 119 12.59 -27.56 5.77
CA GLN A 119 12.51 -28.96 5.39
C GLN A 119 11.65 -29.76 6.37
N GLN A 120 11.00 -30.80 5.87
CA GLN A 120 10.28 -31.76 6.71
C GLN A 120 11.21 -32.89 7.18
N LEU A 121 11.21 -33.17 8.49
CA LEU A 121 11.99 -34.25 9.08
C LEU A 121 11.30 -35.62 8.89
N PRO A 122 12.01 -36.63 8.35
CA PRO A 122 11.42 -37.94 8.01
C PRO A 122 10.78 -38.70 9.18
N ALA A 123 11.28 -38.50 10.41
CA ALA A 123 10.90 -39.32 11.57
C ALA A 123 9.64 -38.82 12.31
N ARG A 124 9.24 -37.54 12.14
CA ARG A 124 8.19 -36.92 12.98
C ARG A 124 7.19 -36.03 12.25
N ARG A 125 7.33 -35.80 10.93
CA ARG A 125 6.60 -34.74 10.20
C ARG A 125 6.79 -33.33 10.78
N ASP A 126 7.77 -33.16 11.67
CA ASP A 126 8.20 -31.85 12.16
C ASP A 126 8.90 -31.10 11.02
N TRP A 127 8.69 -29.80 10.94
CA TRP A 127 9.39 -28.93 10.00
C TRP A 127 10.42 -28.10 10.76
N GLU A 128 11.57 -27.88 10.14
CA GLU A 128 12.61 -27.01 10.69
C GLU A 128 13.28 -26.17 9.62
N VAL A 129 13.84 -25.04 10.04
CA VAL A 129 14.68 -24.19 9.20
C VAL A 129 16.09 -24.75 9.18
N ASP A 130 16.52 -25.35 8.07
CA ASP A 130 17.82 -26.03 8.00
C ASP A 130 18.95 -25.12 7.52
N ARG A 131 18.67 -24.22 6.57
CA ARG A 131 19.68 -23.33 5.98
C ARG A 131 19.21 -21.90 5.89
N VAL A 132 20.19 -21.02 5.76
CA VAL A 132 20.03 -19.59 5.54
C VAL A 132 20.75 -19.20 4.26
N PHE A 133 20.09 -18.42 3.42
CA PHE A 133 20.69 -17.79 2.26
C PHE A 133 21.15 -16.39 2.67
N LEU A 134 22.43 -16.11 2.44
CA LEU A 134 23.14 -14.98 3.04
C LEU A 134 23.83 -14.15 1.97
N ARG A 135 23.99 -12.87 2.26
CA ARG A 135 24.76 -11.90 1.47
C ARG A 135 25.89 -11.34 2.33
N LYS A 136 27.13 -11.45 1.85
CA LYS A 136 28.27 -10.84 2.54
C LYS A 136 28.27 -9.32 2.40
N GLY A 137 28.69 -8.63 3.46
CA GLY A 137 28.92 -7.19 3.46
C GLY A 137 30.02 -6.77 2.46
N ARG A 138 29.91 -5.54 1.97
CA ARG A 138 30.75 -4.97 0.90
C ARG A 138 32.21 -4.77 1.38
N LYS A 139 33.16 -5.59 0.91
CA LYS A 139 34.59 -5.30 1.03
C LYS A 139 35.14 -4.73 -0.29
N GLY A 140 35.17 -3.40 -0.44
CA GLY A 140 36.00 -2.73 -1.45
C GLY A 140 35.42 -1.48 -2.13
N GLY A 141 36.19 -0.39 -2.07
CA GLY A 141 36.35 0.76 -2.99
C GLY A 141 35.20 1.27 -3.87
N ALA A 142 35.02 2.60 -3.86
CA ALA A 142 33.96 3.42 -4.46
C ALA A 142 33.66 3.32 -5.98
N PHE A 143 34.13 2.31 -6.72
CA PHE A 143 34.06 2.35 -8.19
C PHE A 143 33.60 1.09 -8.95
N ARG A 144 32.91 0.12 -8.33
CA ARG A 144 32.16 -0.92 -9.08
C ARG A 144 30.87 -1.35 -8.39
N ARG A 145 29.74 -1.28 -9.12
CA ARG A 145 28.45 -1.91 -8.79
C ARG A 145 28.52 -3.44 -8.99
N ALA A 146 29.28 -4.14 -8.14
CA ALA A 146 29.25 -5.60 -8.09
C ALA A 146 28.31 -6.05 -6.97
N ARG A 147 27.28 -6.81 -7.33
CA ARG A 147 26.32 -7.48 -6.42
C ARG A 147 27.14 -8.28 -5.39
N GLY A 148 26.91 -8.07 -4.08
CA GLY A 148 27.67 -8.73 -3.02
C GLY A 148 27.64 -10.25 -3.14
N GLU A 149 28.71 -10.93 -2.73
CA GLU A 149 28.81 -12.39 -2.80
C GLU A 149 27.70 -13.04 -1.95
N THR A 150 26.89 -13.89 -2.58
CA THR A 150 25.84 -14.65 -1.92
C THR A 150 26.30 -16.06 -1.62
N LEU A 151 25.87 -16.62 -0.49
CA LEU A 151 26.18 -18.00 -0.10
C LEU A 151 25.03 -18.62 0.68
N THR A 152 24.97 -19.94 0.71
CA THR A 152 24.04 -20.69 1.57
C THR A 152 24.82 -21.34 2.71
N ALA A 153 24.38 -21.15 3.95
CA ALA A 153 24.99 -21.75 5.12
C ALA A 153 23.97 -22.57 5.92
N GLU A 154 24.43 -23.59 6.65
CA GLU A 154 23.62 -24.29 7.65
C GLU A 154 23.20 -23.31 8.76
N TRP A 155 22.01 -23.48 9.34
CA TRP A 155 21.54 -22.62 10.44
C TRP A 155 22.55 -22.52 11.60
N SER A 156 23.24 -23.62 11.91
CA SER A 156 24.22 -23.67 13.01
C SER A 156 25.51 -22.88 12.73
N ALA A 157 25.76 -22.52 11.46
CA ALA A 157 26.94 -21.77 11.04
C ALA A 157 26.76 -20.25 11.20
N VAL A 158 25.59 -19.79 11.65
CA VAL A 158 25.29 -18.38 11.89
C VAL A 158 24.79 -18.13 13.31
N THR A 159 25.03 -16.92 13.82
CA THR A 159 24.58 -16.44 15.13
C THR A 159 24.02 -15.02 15.00
N GLY A 160 23.19 -14.56 15.95
CA GLY A 160 22.59 -13.21 15.90
C GLY A 160 21.06 -13.19 15.84
N PHE A 161 20.40 -14.34 15.71
CA PHE A 161 18.92 -14.45 15.71
C PHE A 161 18.24 -14.19 17.06
N SER A 162 19.01 -14.09 18.15
CA SER A 162 18.47 -13.98 19.52
C SER A 162 18.52 -12.58 20.12
N LEU A 163 19.08 -11.57 19.44
CA LEU A 163 19.28 -10.22 19.96
C LEU A 163 18.32 -9.23 19.29
N GLU A 164 17.67 -8.31 19.99
CA GLU A 164 16.94 -7.22 19.32
C GLU A 164 17.94 -6.37 18.51
N GLU A 165 17.85 -6.42 17.18
CA GLU A 165 18.78 -5.72 16.31
C GLU A 165 18.35 -4.26 16.15
N HIS A 166 19.28 -3.32 16.22
CA HIS A 166 19.05 -1.92 15.85
C HIS A 166 19.50 -1.71 14.40
N GLY A 167 18.58 -1.30 13.51
CA GLY A 167 18.86 -1.01 12.11
C GLY A 167 18.90 -2.25 11.23
N GLN A 168 17.82 -3.02 11.20
CA GLN A 168 17.66 -4.11 10.24
C GLN A 168 17.37 -3.49 8.87
N GLY A 169 18.12 -3.86 7.83
CA GLY A 169 17.87 -3.32 6.49
C GLY A 169 16.45 -3.65 6.00
N ALA A 170 15.88 -2.83 5.13
CA ALA A 170 14.60 -3.11 4.48
C ALA A 170 14.76 -3.57 3.02
N GLU A 171 15.99 -3.69 2.50
CA GLU A 171 16.25 -3.91 1.08
C GLU A 171 15.58 -5.16 0.47
N SER A 172 15.52 -6.30 1.16
CA SER A 172 14.89 -7.52 0.64
C SER A 172 13.36 -7.48 0.79
N LEU A 173 12.85 -6.78 1.79
CA LEU A 173 11.42 -6.47 1.90
C LEU A 173 10.98 -5.53 0.78
N LEU A 174 11.73 -4.45 0.52
CA LEU A 174 11.46 -3.51 -0.57
C LEU A 174 11.44 -4.19 -1.93
N ALA A 175 12.41 -5.05 -2.23
CA ALA A 175 12.40 -5.81 -3.49
C ALA A 175 11.18 -6.74 -3.64
N THR A 176 10.57 -7.16 -2.53
CA THR A 176 9.32 -7.93 -2.51
C THR A 176 8.09 -7.02 -2.64
N PHE A 177 8.19 -5.77 -2.19
CA PHE A 177 7.09 -4.80 -2.07
C PHE A 177 7.04 -3.77 -3.21
N GLU A 178 8.12 -3.60 -3.99
CA GLU A 178 8.18 -2.69 -5.15
C GLU A 178 7.09 -2.97 -6.20
N GLN A 179 6.54 -4.19 -6.24
CA GLN A 179 5.50 -4.58 -7.19
C GLN A 179 4.08 -4.50 -6.62
N LEU A 180 3.92 -4.24 -5.32
CA LEU A 180 2.61 -4.11 -4.71
C LEU A 180 1.97 -2.78 -5.12
N ARG A 181 0.65 -2.68 -5.07
CA ARG A 181 -0.03 -1.38 -5.15
C ARG A 181 0.15 -0.61 -3.83
N PRO A 182 0.04 0.73 -3.83
CA PRO A 182 0.12 1.51 -2.59
C PRO A 182 -0.78 0.98 -1.47
N ALA A 183 -2.08 0.79 -1.75
CA ALA A 183 -3.03 0.20 -0.81
C ALA A 183 -2.62 -1.20 -0.26
N ASP A 184 -2.05 -2.06 -1.10
CA ASP A 184 -1.57 -3.38 -0.66
C ASP A 184 -0.36 -3.25 0.26
N LEU A 185 0.54 -2.30 -0.02
CA LEU A 185 1.72 -2.04 0.78
C LEU A 185 1.34 -1.35 2.10
N ALA A 186 0.42 -0.40 2.09
CA ALA A 186 -0.16 0.24 3.28
C ALA A 186 -0.71 -0.83 4.23
N ASN A 187 -1.52 -1.76 3.73
CA ASN A 187 -2.04 -2.88 4.53
C ASN A 187 -0.91 -3.76 5.11
N VAL A 188 0.16 -4.02 4.36
CA VAL A 188 1.33 -4.73 4.89
C VAL A 188 2.00 -3.93 6.01
N LEU A 189 2.25 -2.63 5.79
CA LEU A 189 2.88 -1.72 6.75
C LEU A 189 2.08 -1.56 8.04
N HIS A 190 0.75 -1.48 7.93
CA HIS A 190 -0.16 -1.38 9.06
C HIS A 190 0.05 -2.52 10.07
N HIS A 191 0.34 -3.72 9.57
CA HIS A 191 0.56 -4.89 10.42
C HIS A 191 2.01 -5.14 10.84
N LEU A 192 2.96 -4.31 10.42
CA LEU A 192 4.33 -4.39 10.90
C LEU A 192 4.46 -3.78 12.30
N SER A 193 5.46 -4.22 13.06
CA SER A 193 5.81 -3.54 14.31
C SER A 193 6.18 -2.07 14.03
N PRO A 194 5.92 -1.13 14.96
CA PRO A 194 6.25 0.30 14.81
C PRO A 194 7.70 0.58 14.38
N LYS A 195 8.62 -0.27 14.85
CA LYS A 195 10.03 -0.18 14.46
C LYS A 195 10.22 -0.56 12.99
N ARG A 196 9.65 -1.70 12.58
CA ARG A 196 9.82 -2.23 11.24
C ARG A 196 9.11 -1.37 10.20
N ARG A 197 7.93 -0.85 10.53
CA ARG A 197 7.20 0.12 9.71
C ARG A 197 8.06 1.35 9.41
N ALA A 198 8.68 1.94 10.44
CA ALA A 198 9.58 3.08 10.27
C ALA A 198 10.84 2.74 9.45
N GLU A 199 11.42 1.54 9.62
CA GLU A 199 12.56 1.10 8.81
C GLU A 199 12.19 0.94 7.32
N VAL A 200 10.98 0.46 7.01
CA VAL A 200 10.50 0.34 5.62
C VAL A 200 10.14 1.71 5.04
N ALA A 201 9.40 2.54 5.77
CA ALA A 201 9.05 3.90 5.36
C ALA A 201 10.30 4.74 5.07
N ALA A 202 11.31 4.67 5.96
CA ALA A 202 12.57 5.38 5.76
C ALA A 202 13.38 4.89 4.53
N ALA A 203 13.03 3.76 3.93
CA ALA A 203 13.74 3.18 2.80
C ALA A 203 13.00 3.31 1.46
N LEU A 204 11.71 3.66 1.47
CA LEU A 204 10.99 4.09 0.27
C LEU A 204 11.54 5.46 -0.20
N ASP A 205 11.39 5.77 -1.48
CA ASP A 205 11.51 7.15 -1.98
C ASP A 205 10.27 7.98 -1.57
N ASP A 206 10.34 9.29 -1.73
CA ASP A 206 9.35 10.21 -1.16
C ASP A 206 8.00 10.12 -1.87
N ASP A 207 7.98 10.07 -3.21
CA ASP A 207 6.78 9.83 -4.02
C ASP A 207 6.09 8.52 -3.60
N ARG A 208 6.86 7.42 -3.53
CA ARG A 208 6.30 6.13 -3.16
C ARG A 208 5.82 6.07 -1.72
N LEU A 209 6.44 6.84 -0.83
CA LEU A 209 6.01 6.92 0.57
C LEU A 209 4.73 7.73 0.69
N ALA A 210 4.57 8.79 -0.09
CA ALA A 210 3.35 9.59 -0.16
C ALA A 210 2.14 8.72 -0.56
N ASP A 211 2.20 8.03 -1.71
CA ASP A 211 1.14 7.11 -2.17
C ASP A 211 0.71 6.10 -1.08
N VAL A 212 1.67 5.63 -0.29
CA VAL A 212 1.44 4.60 0.72
C VAL A 212 0.89 5.19 2.01
N LEU A 213 1.23 6.44 2.32
CA LEU A 213 0.70 7.15 3.48
C LEU A 213 -0.77 7.50 3.29
N GLU A 214 -1.18 7.96 2.12
CA GLU A 214 -2.58 8.25 1.76
C GLU A 214 -3.51 7.06 2.06
N GLU A 215 -2.99 5.84 1.83
CA GLU A 215 -3.73 4.60 2.00
C GLU A 215 -3.66 4.01 3.43
N LEU A 216 -2.87 4.60 4.33
CA LEU A 216 -2.71 4.13 5.70
C LEU A 216 -3.77 4.77 6.62
N PRO A 217 -4.15 4.11 7.73
CA PRO A 217 -4.91 4.76 8.80
C PRO A 217 -4.12 5.95 9.39
N GLU A 218 -4.83 7.01 9.79
CA GLU A 218 -4.25 8.27 10.29
C GLU A 218 -3.22 8.08 11.41
N ASP A 219 -3.52 7.22 12.39
CA ASP A 219 -2.62 6.88 13.50
C ASP A 219 -1.25 6.39 12.98
N ASP A 220 -1.25 5.60 11.91
CA ASP A 220 -0.03 5.08 11.31
C ASP A 220 0.70 6.13 10.49
N GLN A 221 -0.03 7.01 9.79
CA GLN A 221 0.53 8.13 9.04
C GLN A 221 1.32 9.06 9.98
N ILE A 222 0.68 9.49 11.08
CA ILE A 222 1.30 10.35 12.10
C ILE A 222 2.52 9.68 12.73
N GLU A 223 2.42 8.37 13.05
CA GLU A 223 3.54 7.62 13.63
C GLU A 223 4.75 7.57 12.70
N ILE A 224 4.52 7.36 11.39
CA ILE A 224 5.59 7.32 10.38
C ILE A 224 6.18 8.72 10.22
N LEU A 225 5.35 9.73 9.98
CA LEU A 225 5.78 11.11 9.74
C LEU A 225 6.62 11.64 10.90
N GLY A 226 6.19 11.38 12.15
CA GLY A 226 6.91 11.79 13.36
C GLY A 226 8.27 11.11 13.58
N LYS A 227 8.57 10.02 12.84
CA LYS A 227 9.88 9.33 12.87
C LYS A 227 10.80 9.74 11.73
N LEU A 228 10.28 10.44 10.72
CA LEU A 228 11.09 11.00 9.65
C LEU A 228 11.86 12.23 10.15
N LYS A 229 12.88 12.63 9.37
CA LYS A 229 13.51 13.94 9.56
C LYS A 229 12.57 15.00 9.03
N GLU A 230 12.55 16.17 9.67
CA GLU A 230 11.62 17.25 9.34
C GLU A 230 11.65 17.65 7.87
N GLU A 231 12.85 17.76 7.28
CA GLU A 231 13.00 18.12 5.87
C GLU A 231 12.36 17.07 4.96
N ARG A 232 12.59 15.79 5.26
CA ARG A 232 12.02 14.69 4.50
C ARG A 232 10.51 14.56 4.71
N ALA A 233 10.02 14.83 5.92
CA ALA A 233 8.58 14.83 6.19
C ALA A 233 7.89 15.92 5.36
N ALA A 234 8.51 17.09 5.20
CA ALA A 234 8.03 18.12 4.29
C ALA A 234 8.08 17.66 2.82
N ASP A 235 9.20 17.09 2.37
CA ASP A 235 9.33 16.58 0.99
C ASP A 235 8.26 15.51 0.66
N VAL A 236 7.94 14.62 1.61
CA VAL A 236 6.90 13.59 1.44
C VAL A 236 5.50 14.19 1.39
N LEU A 237 5.22 15.20 2.22
CA LEU A 237 3.93 15.90 2.18
C LEU A 237 3.77 16.74 0.91
N GLU A 238 4.85 17.24 0.30
CA GLU A 238 4.81 17.90 -1.03
C GLU A 238 4.53 16.91 -2.17
N ALA A 239 4.90 15.64 -1.99
CA ALA A 239 4.69 14.60 -2.99
C ALA A 239 3.32 13.89 -2.87
N MET A 240 2.54 14.23 -1.84
CA MET A 240 1.23 13.66 -1.54
C MET A 240 0.13 14.50 -2.20
N ASP A 241 -1.02 13.88 -2.46
CA ASP A 241 -2.18 14.62 -2.96
C ASP A 241 -2.57 15.75 -1.97
N PRO A 242 -2.85 16.99 -2.46
CA PRO A 242 -2.98 18.16 -1.59
C PRO A 242 -4.04 18.06 -0.48
N ASP A 243 -5.15 17.41 -0.78
CA ASP A 243 -6.24 17.11 0.14
C ASP A 243 -5.80 16.15 1.25
N ASP A 244 -5.22 14.99 0.90
CA ASP A 244 -4.69 14.04 1.88
C ASP A 244 -3.58 14.65 2.76
N ALA A 245 -2.69 15.45 2.16
CA ALA A 245 -1.65 16.15 2.88
C ALA A 245 -2.21 17.21 3.85
N ALA A 246 -3.27 17.91 3.44
CA ALA A 246 -3.96 18.89 4.29
C ALA A 246 -4.65 18.21 5.47
N ASP A 247 -5.31 17.07 5.26
CA ASP A 247 -5.97 16.28 6.29
C ASP A 247 -4.94 15.73 7.30
N LEU A 248 -3.85 15.12 6.82
CA LEU A 248 -2.76 14.66 7.70
C LEU A 248 -2.14 15.81 8.50
N LEU A 249 -1.91 16.97 7.87
CA LEU A 249 -1.42 18.15 8.57
C LEU A 249 -2.41 18.61 9.65
N ALA A 250 -3.72 18.58 9.37
CA ALA A 250 -4.76 19.06 10.27
C ALA A 250 -4.71 18.37 11.63
N GLU A 251 -4.42 17.07 11.65
CA GLU A 251 -4.29 16.22 12.84
C GLU A 251 -3.02 16.46 13.67
N LEU A 252 -2.01 17.14 13.11
CA LEU A 252 -0.78 17.42 13.84
C LEU A 252 -0.93 18.58 14.83
N PRO A 253 -0.16 18.57 15.94
CA PRO A 253 -0.05 19.72 16.81
C PRO A 253 0.37 20.98 16.04
N GLU A 254 -0.25 22.12 16.34
CA GLU A 254 -0.05 23.39 15.62
C GLU A 254 1.43 23.79 15.43
N ALA A 255 2.27 23.52 16.43
CA ALA A 255 3.70 23.82 16.36
C ALA A 255 4.45 22.93 15.34
N ASP A 256 4.05 21.66 15.21
CA ASP A 256 4.66 20.73 14.27
C ASP A 256 4.17 21.01 12.84
N LYS A 257 2.87 21.29 12.69
CA LYS A 257 2.23 21.75 11.45
C LYS A 257 2.94 22.97 10.85
N GLU A 258 3.06 24.07 11.60
CA GLU A 258 3.70 25.28 11.09
C GLU A 258 5.19 25.10 10.78
N ARG A 259 5.88 24.22 11.52
CA ARG A 259 7.27 23.89 11.22
C ARG A 259 7.39 23.16 9.87
N LEU A 260 6.56 22.15 9.61
CA LEU A 260 6.56 21.43 8.33
C LEU A 260 6.18 22.36 7.17
N LEU A 261 5.11 23.17 7.32
CA LEU A 261 4.71 24.17 6.32
C LEU A 261 5.80 25.22 6.04
N SER A 262 6.70 25.48 6.99
CA SER A 262 7.82 26.43 6.79
C SER A 262 9.01 25.83 6.04
N LEU A 263 9.10 24.49 6.01
CA LEU A 263 10.11 23.75 5.26
C LEU A 263 9.67 23.47 3.82
N MET A 264 8.36 23.50 3.58
CA MET A 264 7.77 23.32 2.27
C MET A 264 8.04 24.49 1.31
N GLN A 265 7.84 24.24 0.02
CA GLN A 265 7.76 25.28 -1.00
C GLN A 265 6.58 26.22 -0.72
N PRO A 266 6.74 27.55 -0.94
CA PRO A 266 5.70 28.51 -0.61
C PRO A 266 4.38 28.34 -1.35
N ALA A 267 4.38 27.73 -2.54
CA ALA A 267 3.17 27.48 -3.32
C ALA A 267 2.37 26.34 -2.68
N ASP A 268 3.01 25.19 -2.50
CA ASP A 268 2.42 23.99 -1.88
C ASP A 268 1.92 24.30 -0.47
N ALA A 269 2.73 24.98 0.35
CA ALA A 269 2.33 25.41 1.69
C ALA A 269 1.16 26.42 1.72
N ALA A 270 0.93 27.16 0.62
CA ALA A 270 -0.23 28.05 0.50
C ALA A 270 -1.49 27.29 0.10
N ASP A 271 -1.34 26.22 -0.68
CA ASP A 271 -2.43 25.31 -1.05
C ASP A 271 -2.92 24.53 0.16
N MET A 272 -2.03 23.92 0.95
CA MET A 272 -2.39 23.22 2.19
C MET A 272 -3.11 24.14 3.18
N ARG A 273 -2.61 25.37 3.37
CA ARG A 273 -3.26 26.36 4.25
C ARG A 273 -4.64 26.77 3.77
N ARG A 274 -4.86 26.78 2.45
CA ARG A 274 -6.15 27.10 1.86
C ARG A 274 -7.13 25.95 2.09
N LEU A 275 -6.72 24.71 1.86
CA LEU A 275 -7.56 23.52 2.08
C LEU A 275 -7.98 23.41 3.55
N MET A 276 -7.03 23.50 4.49
CA MET A 276 -7.31 23.50 5.93
C MET A 276 -8.18 24.67 6.43
N SER A 277 -8.47 25.68 5.59
CA SER A 277 -9.37 26.78 5.96
C SER A 277 -10.85 26.45 5.74
N TYR A 278 -11.14 25.39 4.98
CA TYR A 278 -12.47 24.87 4.78
C TYR A 278 -12.83 23.84 5.86
N GLU A 279 -14.13 23.61 6.05
CA GLU A 279 -14.60 22.55 6.91
C GLU A 279 -14.40 21.19 6.23
N GLU A 280 -13.90 20.21 6.96
CA GLU A 280 -13.52 18.85 6.49
C GLU A 280 -14.59 18.21 5.58
N HIS A 281 -15.86 18.21 6.00
CA HIS A 281 -16.94 17.57 5.24
C HIS A 281 -17.63 18.48 4.20
N THR A 282 -16.88 19.43 3.63
CA THR A 282 -17.36 20.32 2.57
C THR A 282 -16.57 20.13 1.28
N ALA A 283 -17.10 20.61 0.16
CA ALA A 283 -16.41 20.48 -1.13
C ALA A 283 -15.06 21.18 -1.14
N GLY A 284 -14.86 22.23 -0.34
CA GLY A 284 -13.57 22.88 -0.17
C GLY A 284 -12.58 22.10 0.69
N GLY A 285 -13.06 21.28 1.64
CA GLY A 285 -12.23 20.37 2.43
C GLY A 285 -11.82 19.13 1.64
N LEU A 286 -12.74 18.60 0.82
CA LEU A 286 -12.56 17.36 0.04
C LEU A 286 -11.98 17.56 -1.36
N MET A 287 -11.54 18.77 -1.72
CA MET A 287 -11.03 19.02 -3.08
C MET A 287 -9.52 18.96 -3.10
N THR A 288 -8.98 18.40 -4.18
CA THR A 288 -7.59 18.67 -4.57
C THR A 288 -7.47 20.04 -5.26
N THR A 289 -6.36 20.74 -5.00
CA THR A 289 -6.01 22.00 -5.68
C THR A 289 -5.36 21.80 -7.03
N GLU A 290 -5.06 20.55 -7.43
CA GLU A 290 -4.33 20.23 -8.66
C GLU A 290 -5.16 19.51 -9.75
N PRO A 291 -6.38 19.98 -10.11
CA PRO A 291 -7.11 19.37 -11.20
C PRO A 291 -6.46 19.69 -12.57
N ILE A 292 -6.83 18.94 -13.61
CA ILE A 292 -6.36 19.24 -14.97
C ILE A 292 -7.02 20.53 -15.49
N VAL A 293 -6.33 21.66 -15.32
CA VAL A 293 -6.76 22.96 -15.85
C VAL A 293 -6.15 23.22 -17.22
N LEU A 294 -6.98 23.64 -18.18
CA LEU A 294 -6.54 24.11 -19.49
C LEU A 294 -7.19 25.44 -19.87
N ARG A 295 -6.47 26.20 -20.70
CA ARG A 295 -6.98 27.42 -21.29
C ARG A 295 -7.89 27.13 -22.50
N PRO A 296 -8.77 28.07 -22.91
CA PRO A 296 -9.74 27.83 -23.98
C PRO A 296 -9.09 27.66 -25.35
N ASP A 297 -7.86 28.16 -25.51
CA ASP A 297 -7.02 28.07 -26.71
C ASP A 297 -6.17 26.79 -26.77
N ALA A 298 -6.22 25.92 -25.75
CA ALA A 298 -5.57 24.62 -25.79
C ALA A 298 -6.24 23.67 -26.78
N THR A 299 -5.46 22.73 -27.31
CA THR A 299 -5.95 21.71 -28.25
C THR A 299 -6.33 20.41 -27.55
N VAL A 300 -7.11 19.57 -28.23
CA VAL A 300 -7.39 18.18 -27.79
C VAL A 300 -6.08 17.41 -27.55
N ALA A 301 -5.04 17.64 -28.36
CA ALA A 301 -3.73 17.03 -28.16
C ALA A 301 -3.10 17.43 -26.82
N ASP A 302 -3.18 18.72 -26.45
CA ASP A 302 -2.67 19.22 -25.17
C ASP A 302 -3.44 18.61 -23.99
N ALA A 303 -4.77 18.52 -24.12
CA ALA A 303 -5.63 17.90 -23.12
C ALA A 303 -5.33 16.42 -22.92
N LEU A 304 -5.24 15.65 -24.00
CA LEU A 304 -4.87 14.24 -23.93
C LEU A 304 -3.42 14.03 -23.43
N ALA A 305 -2.52 15.00 -23.61
CA ALA A 305 -1.19 14.93 -23.04
C ALA A 305 -1.23 15.03 -21.50
N ARG A 306 -2.07 15.92 -20.94
CA ARG A 306 -2.29 16.03 -19.49
C ARG A 306 -3.00 14.81 -18.90
N VAL A 307 -4.09 14.37 -19.53
CA VAL A 307 -4.87 13.19 -19.10
C VAL A 307 -4.05 11.89 -19.09
N ARG A 308 -2.97 11.83 -19.87
CA ARG A 308 -2.08 10.64 -19.93
C ARG A 308 -1.03 10.59 -18.83
N ASN A 309 -0.99 11.57 -17.92
CA ASN A 309 -0.09 11.52 -16.78
C ASN A 309 -0.43 10.29 -15.91
N PRO A 310 0.48 9.31 -15.74
CA PRO A 310 0.21 8.11 -14.95
C PRO A 310 0.02 8.40 -13.46
N ASP A 311 0.49 9.55 -12.99
CA ASP A 311 0.44 9.94 -11.58
C ASP A 311 -0.94 10.48 -11.18
N LEU A 312 -1.83 10.78 -12.15
CA LEU A 312 -3.19 11.23 -11.86
C LEU A 312 -4.11 10.03 -11.59
N SER A 313 -4.94 10.16 -10.55
CA SER A 313 -6.00 9.20 -10.27
C SER A 313 -6.93 9.03 -11.48
N PRO A 314 -7.52 7.83 -11.71
CA PRO A 314 -8.46 7.63 -12.81
C PRO A 314 -9.66 8.59 -12.77
N ALA A 315 -10.10 8.99 -11.59
CA ALA A 315 -11.19 9.94 -11.39
C ALA A 315 -10.80 11.35 -11.85
N LEU A 316 -9.63 11.85 -11.42
CA LEU A 316 -9.13 13.15 -11.79
C LEU A 316 -8.77 13.22 -13.29
N ALA A 317 -8.16 12.16 -13.84
CA ALA A 317 -7.82 12.06 -15.25
C ALA A 317 -9.05 12.00 -16.19
N ALA A 318 -10.25 11.73 -15.66
CA ALA A 318 -11.45 11.61 -16.49
C ALA A 318 -11.97 12.96 -17.02
N GLN A 319 -11.53 14.07 -16.45
CA GLN A 319 -12.09 15.40 -16.71
C GLN A 319 -11.00 16.46 -16.86
N VAL A 320 -11.28 17.45 -17.71
CA VAL A 320 -10.43 18.61 -17.94
C VAL A 320 -11.25 19.87 -17.73
N TYR A 321 -10.77 20.78 -16.89
CA TYR A 321 -11.47 22.01 -16.55
C TYR A 321 -10.94 23.16 -17.39
N VAL A 322 -11.83 23.82 -18.13
CA VAL A 322 -11.44 24.92 -19.02
C VAL A 322 -11.64 26.25 -18.31
N CYS A 323 -10.55 26.97 -18.06
CA CYS A 323 -10.54 28.20 -17.28
C CYS A 323 -9.85 29.35 -18.01
N ARG A 324 -10.13 30.59 -17.59
CA ARG A 324 -9.29 31.75 -17.93
C ARG A 324 -8.06 31.80 -17.01
N PRO A 325 -6.95 32.43 -17.44
CA PRO A 325 -5.75 32.56 -16.62
C PRO A 325 -6.03 33.16 -15.23
N PRO A 326 -5.25 32.79 -14.19
CA PRO A 326 -4.07 31.90 -14.22
C PRO A 326 -4.40 30.42 -14.45
N ASP A 327 -3.34 29.64 -14.74
CA ASP A 327 -3.44 28.21 -15.10
C ASP A 327 -3.42 27.29 -13.86
N GLU A 328 -3.02 27.80 -12.70
CA GLU A 328 -3.05 27.12 -11.39
C GLU A 328 -4.28 27.58 -10.59
N THR A 329 -4.74 26.75 -9.66
CA THR A 329 -5.85 27.14 -8.77
C THR A 329 -5.37 28.08 -7.67
N PRO A 330 -6.19 29.05 -7.21
CA PRO A 330 -7.44 29.51 -7.79
C PRO A 330 -7.26 30.13 -9.19
N THR A 331 -8.04 29.68 -10.17
CA THR A 331 -7.91 30.12 -11.56
C THR A 331 -8.62 31.46 -11.79
N GLY A 332 -8.63 31.94 -13.04
CA GLY A 332 -9.63 32.91 -13.49
C GLY A 332 -10.99 32.26 -13.68
N LYS A 333 -11.88 32.91 -14.45
CA LYS A 333 -13.25 32.41 -14.69
C LYS A 333 -13.26 30.98 -15.24
N TYR A 334 -13.93 30.08 -14.53
CA TYR A 334 -14.30 28.74 -14.98
C TYR A 334 -15.32 28.81 -16.12
N LEU A 335 -15.06 28.08 -17.21
CA LEU A 335 -15.91 28.08 -18.40
C LEU A 335 -16.73 26.79 -18.57
N GLY A 336 -16.29 25.69 -17.94
CA GLY A 336 -16.93 24.39 -18.04
C GLY A 336 -15.91 23.26 -18.09
N THR A 337 -16.41 22.03 -18.22
CA THR A 337 -15.60 20.80 -18.20
C THR A 337 -15.56 20.16 -19.58
N VAL A 338 -14.49 19.44 -19.89
CA VAL A 338 -14.40 18.57 -21.08
C VAL A 338 -14.08 17.15 -20.60
N HIS A 339 -14.99 16.23 -20.89
CA HIS A 339 -14.81 14.81 -20.55
C HIS A 339 -13.76 14.16 -21.45
N PHE A 340 -12.90 13.29 -20.90
CA PHE A 340 -11.84 12.65 -21.68
C PHE A 340 -12.38 11.81 -22.85
N GLN A 341 -13.55 11.18 -22.69
CA GLN A 341 -14.19 10.39 -23.75
C GLN A 341 -14.61 11.27 -24.92
N ARG A 342 -14.87 12.57 -24.69
CA ARG A 342 -15.12 13.53 -25.76
C ARG A 342 -13.84 13.85 -26.52
N LEU A 343 -12.74 14.09 -25.80
CA LEU A 343 -11.42 14.34 -26.38
C LEU A 343 -10.97 13.20 -27.31
N LEU A 344 -11.23 11.93 -26.94
CA LEU A 344 -10.89 10.77 -27.76
C LEU A 344 -11.67 10.66 -29.09
N ARG A 345 -12.79 11.38 -29.23
CA ARG A 345 -13.66 11.34 -30.41
C ARG A 345 -13.44 12.51 -31.37
N ASP A 346 -12.68 13.51 -30.95
CA ASP A 346 -12.41 14.72 -31.73
C ASP A 346 -10.97 14.74 -32.29
N PRO A 347 -10.74 15.42 -33.43
CA PRO A 347 -9.40 15.56 -33.98
C PRO A 347 -8.42 16.23 -33.00
N PRO A 348 -7.12 15.82 -32.96
CA PRO A 348 -6.16 16.36 -31.99
C PRO A 348 -5.92 17.87 -32.07
N TYR A 349 -6.17 18.51 -33.22
CA TYR A 349 -5.99 19.95 -33.43
C TYR A 349 -7.23 20.79 -33.08
N THR A 350 -8.34 20.15 -32.71
CA THR A 350 -9.57 20.84 -32.29
C THR A 350 -9.31 21.59 -30.98
N LEU A 351 -9.88 22.78 -30.82
CA LEU A 351 -9.76 23.55 -29.58
C LEU A 351 -10.70 23.02 -28.50
N VAL A 352 -10.21 22.90 -27.26
CA VAL A 352 -11.01 22.43 -26.12
C VAL A 352 -12.23 23.32 -25.85
N SER A 353 -12.12 24.64 -26.13
CA SER A 353 -13.24 25.59 -26.00
C SER A 353 -14.47 25.25 -26.84
N SER A 354 -14.31 24.46 -27.90
CA SER A 354 -15.43 24.01 -28.74
C SER A 354 -16.13 22.75 -28.22
N LEU A 355 -15.55 22.12 -27.18
CA LEU A 355 -15.99 20.85 -26.61
C LEU A 355 -16.46 20.98 -25.15
N VAL A 356 -16.47 22.21 -24.62
CA VAL A 356 -16.86 22.51 -23.24
C VAL A 356 -18.32 22.13 -23.02
N ASP A 357 -18.55 21.39 -21.96
CA ASP A 357 -19.84 21.17 -21.33
C ASP A 357 -19.99 22.14 -20.16
N ASP A 358 -20.97 23.04 -20.25
CA ASP A 358 -21.36 24.01 -19.23
C ASP A 358 -22.79 23.75 -18.69
N ASP A 359 -23.38 22.57 -18.98
CA ASP A 359 -24.72 22.21 -18.54
C ASP A 359 -24.74 21.81 -17.04
N LEU A 360 -23.62 21.30 -16.51
CA LEU A 360 -23.49 20.90 -15.11
C LEU A 360 -23.03 22.06 -14.23
N GLN A 361 -23.82 22.34 -13.20
CA GLN A 361 -23.52 23.37 -12.21
C GLN A 361 -22.34 22.94 -11.32
N ALA A 362 -21.33 23.80 -11.19
CA ALA A 362 -20.21 23.59 -10.28
C ALA A 362 -20.65 23.63 -8.79
N LEU A 363 -19.89 22.93 -7.95
CA LEU A 363 -20.10 22.92 -6.51
C LEU A 363 -19.57 24.22 -5.88
N SER A 364 -20.26 24.72 -4.86
CA SER A 364 -19.74 25.76 -3.97
C SER A 364 -18.75 25.11 -2.98
N PRO A 365 -17.67 25.80 -2.57
CA PRO A 365 -16.74 25.26 -1.57
C PRO A 365 -17.44 24.89 -0.25
N ASP A 366 -18.51 25.58 0.12
CA ASP A 366 -19.27 25.30 1.35
C ASP A 366 -20.32 24.18 1.19
N ALA A 367 -20.40 23.55 0.01
CA ALA A 367 -21.35 22.46 -0.22
C ALA A 367 -20.99 21.26 0.65
N GLY A 368 -21.89 20.88 1.57
CA GLY A 368 -21.65 19.73 2.45
C GLY A 368 -21.75 18.37 1.75
N LEU A 369 -21.13 17.35 2.34
CA LEU A 369 -21.00 15.99 1.80
C LEU A 369 -22.27 15.40 1.15
N HIS A 370 -23.44 15.60 1.75
CA HIS A 370 -24.72 15.10 1.18
C HIS A 370 -25.08 15.71 -0.19
N VAL A 371 -24.75 16.98 -0.43
CA VAL A 371 -24.96 17.66 -1.71
C VAL A 371 -23.97 17.11 -2.73
N ILE A 372 -22.72 16.92 -2.32
CA ILE A 372 -21.65 16.37 -3.14
C ILE A 372 -22.04 14.95 -3.58
N ALA A 373 -22.31 14.04 -2.65
CA ALA A 373 -22.74 12.68 -2.97
C ALA A 373 -23.98 12.65 -3.88
N GLY A 374 -24.95 13.55 -3.65
CA GLY A 374 -26.11 13.74 -4.51
C GLY A 374 -25.75 14.16 -5.94
N PHE A 375 -24.77 15.05 -6.11
CA PHE A 375 -24.25 15.45 -7.43
C PHE A 375 -23.66 14.26 -8.19
N PHE A 376 -22.74 13.52 -7.54
CA PHE A 376 -22.10 12.35 -8.17
C PHE A 376 -23.13 11.29 -8.57
N ALA A 377 -24.08 10.97 -7.68
CA ALA A 377 -25.11 9.97 -7.93
C ALA A 377 -26.17 10.41 -8.96
N THR A 378 -26.48 11.70 -9.06
CA THR A 378 -27.51 12.21 -9.99
C THR A 378 -26.98 12.29 -11.42
N TYR A 379 -25.70 12.63 -11.58
CA TYR A 379 -25.10 12.93 -12.88
C TYR A 379 -24.11 11.86 -13.36
N ASP A 380 -23.99 10.73 -12.64
CA ASP A 380 -23.04 9.65 -12.93
C ASP A 380 -21.59 10.16 -13.10
N MET A 381 -21.20 11.12 -12.25
CA MET A 381 -19.90 11.80 -12.32
C MET A 381 -18.85 11.07 -11.49
N VAL A 382 -17.57 11.28 -11.84
CA VAL A 382 -16.41 10.74 -11.12
C VAL A 382 -15.50 11.84 -10.56
N ALA A 383 -15.72 13.09 -10.95
CA ALA A 383 -15.12 14.27 -10.36
C ALA A 383 -16.08 15.46 -10.54
N ALA A 384 -15.93 16.48 -9.72
CA ALA A 384 -16.78 17.67 -9.73
C ALA A 384 -15.96 18.95 -9.52
N PRO A 385 -16.18 20.01 -10.32
CA PRO A 385 -15.49 21.28 -10.14
C PRO A 385 -16.00 22.05 -8.92
N VAL A 386 -15.09 22.62 -8.15
CA VAL A 386 -15.40 23.53 -7.02
C VAL A 386 -15.08 24.96 -7.43
N VAL A 387 -16.08 25.84 -7.36
CA VAL A 387 -16.00 27.21 -7.87
C VAL A 387 -16.47 28.20 -6.80
N ASP A 388 -15.72 29.29 -6.62
CA ASP A 388 -16.07 30.34 -5.68
C ASP A 388 -17.19 31.28 -6.19
N GLU A 389 -17.64 32.21 -5.35
CA GLU A 389 -18.67 33.20 -5.72
C GLU A 389 -18.26 34.12 -6.89
N SER A 390 -16.95 34.27 -7.14
CA SER A 390 -16.41 35.08 -8.23
C SER A 390 -16.37 34.34 -9.57
N GLY A 391 -16.63 33.03 -9.55
CA GLY A 391 -16.60 32.14 -10.71
C GLY A 391 -15.22 31.57 -11.01
N SER A 392 -14.29 31.61 -10.06
CA SER A 392 -12.95 31.04 -10.17
C SER A 392 -12.94 29.57 -9.72
N LEU A 393 -12.27 28.71 -10.50
CA LEU A 393 -12.08 27.31 -10.10
C LEU A 393 -11.07 27.25 -8.96
N LEU A 394 -11.47 26.66 -7.84
CA LEU A 394 -10.65 26.47 -6.65
C LEU A 394 -9.96 25.11 -6.62
N GLY A 395 -10.58 24.10 -7.23
CA GLY A 395 -10.15 22.71 -7.17
C GLY A 395 -11.19 21.79 -7.78
N ALA A 396 -11.02 20.49 -7.57
CA ALA A 396 -12.01 19.48 -7.91
C ALA A 396 -12.11 18.43 -6.80
N VAL A 397 -13.32 17.95 -6.55
CA VAL A 397 -13.58 16.81 -5.66
C VAL A 397 -13.63 15.56 -6.51
N THR A 398 -13.03 14.45 -6.08
CA THR A 398 -13.16 13.15 -6.76
C THR A 398 -14.18 12.25 -6.06
N VAL A 399 -14.61 11.19 -6.73
CA VAL A 399 -15.62 10.28 -6.17
C VAL A 399 -15.03 9.42 -5.05
N ASP A 400 -13.74 9.13 -5.12
CA ASP A 400 -12.94 8.40 -4.16
C ASP A 400 -12.94 9.13 -2.81
N ASP A 401 -12.58 10.41 -2.77
CA ASP A 401 -12.56 11.21 -1.52
C ASP A 401 -13.93 11.25 -0.85
N VAL A 402 -14.99 11.34 -1.67
CA VAL A 402 -16.38 11.31 -1.18
C VAL A 402 -16.73 9.96 -0.60
N LEU A 403 -16.29 8.86 -1.22
CA LEU A 403 -16.52 7.51 -0.70
C LEU A 403 -15.79 7.30 0.62
N ASP A 404 -14.55 7.80 0.73
CA ASP A 404 -13.72 7.66 1.93
C ASP A 404 -14.38 8.31 3.15
N HIS A 405 -15.01 9.47 2.95
CA HIS A 405 -15.76 10.18 4.00
C HIS A 405 -17.18 9.63 4.23
N MET A 406 -17.70 8.79 3.33
CA MET A 406 -19.00 8.14 3.49
C MET A 406 -18.89 6.76 4.17
N LEU A 407 -17.71 6.15 4.12
CA LEU A 407 -17.42 4.88 4.78
C LEU A 407 -17.20 5.08 6.29
N PRO A 408 -17.33 4.01 7.10
CA PRO A 408 -17.02 4.09 8.54
C PRO A 408 -15.56 4.49 8.77
N GLU A 409 -15.27 5.26 9.83
CA GLU A 409 -13.89 5.73 10.16
C GLU A 409 -12.83 4.61 10.15
N ASP A 410 -13.20 3.39 10.56
CA ASP A 410 -12.32 2.22 10.62
C ASP A 410 -12.24 1.42 9.30
N TRP A 411 -12.73 1.95 8.17
CA TRP A 411 -12.73 1.23 6.90
C TRP A 411 -11.32 0.96 6.37
N ARG A 412 -10.34 1.85 6.63
CA ARG A 412 -8.92 1.63 6.29
C ARG A 412 -8.24 0.62 7.22
N GLU A 413 -8.75 0.44 8.45
CA GLU A 413 -8.31 -0.64 9.36
C GLU A 413 -8.91 -1.99 8.97
N THR A 414 -10.05 -1.96 8.25
CA THR A 414 -10.84 -3.12 7.91
C THR A 414 -10.64 -3.49 6.44
N GLU A 415 -9.85 -4.53 6.23
CA GLU A 415 -9.53 -5.06 4.91
C GLU A 415 -10.78 -5.26 3.99
N PHE A 416 -10.95 -4.41 2.96
CA PHE A 416 -12.10 -4.41 2.02
C PHE A 416 -12.25 -5.75 1.25
N HIS A 417 -13.44 -6.34 1.18
CA HIS A 417 -13.67 -7.50 0.31
C HIS A 417 -14.89 -7.34 -0.58
N LEU A 418 -14.66 -7.49 -1.89
CA LEU A 418 -15.64 -8.08 -2.77
C LEU A 418 -15.78 -9.54 -2.32
N GLU A 419 -16.85 -9.88 -1.62
CA GLU A 419 -17.26 -11.27 -1.51
C GLU A 419 -17.45 -11.77 -2.94
N GLU A 420 -16.55 -12.63 -3.45
CA GLU A 420 -16.83 -13.44 -4.64
C GLU A 420 -17.96 -14.40 -4.24
N GLY A 421 -19.19 -13.91 -4.39
CA GLY A 421 -20.40 -14.71 -4.28
C GLY A 421 -20.33 -15.81 -5.32
N LEU A 422 -20.01 -17.03 -4.85
CA LEU A 422 -20.37 -18.23 -5.58
C LEU A 422 -21.89 -18.25 -5.68
N ASP A 423 -22.37 -17.86 -6.85
CA ASP A 423 -23.70 -18.12 -7.36
C ASP A 423 -23.93 -19.64 -7.34
N GLN A 424 -24.40 -20.16 -6.20
CA GLN A 424 -25.05 -21.46 -6.17
C GLN A 424 -26.42 -21.26 -6.81
N GLY A 425 -26.45 -21.45 -8.13
CA GLY A 425 -27.68 -21.63 -8.87
C GLY A 425 -28.52 -22.72 -8.20
N GLU A 426 -29.59 -22.32 -7.52
CA GLU A 426 -30.69 -23.20 -7.17
C GLU A 426 -31.44 -23.55 -8.46
N GLY A 427 -30.89 -24.53 -9.18
CA GLY A 427 -31.47 -25.17 -10.34
C GLY A 427 -31.54 -26.68 -10.16
N ALA A 428 -32.70 -27.12 -9.68
CA ALA A 428 -33.34 -28.43 -9.91
C ALA A 428 -33.06 -29.63 -8.98
N ALA A 429 -34.08 -29.86 -8.14
CA ALA A 429 -34.92 -31.06 -8.08
C ALA A 429 -34.48 -32.28 -7.23
N THR A 430 -35.32 -32.70 -6.27
CA THR A 430 -36.38 -33.71 -6.51
C THR A 430 -37.16 -34.14 -5.24
N HIS A 431 -38.47 -34.28 -5.43
CA HIS A 431 -39.43 -35.24 -4.84
C HIS A 431 -39.87 -35.23 -3.37
N GLY A 432 -41.20 -35.11 -3.18
CA GLY A 432 -41.91 -35.56 -1.98
C GLY A 432 -43.44 -35.45 -2.06
N SER A 433 -44.07 -36.41 -2.76
CA SER A 433 -45.49 -36.82 -2.75
C SER A 433 -46.56 -35.98 -3.45
#